data_AF-A0A670IK84-F1
#
_entry.id   AF-A0A670IK84-F1
#
_cell.length_a   1.000
_cell.length_b   1.000
_cell.length_c   1.000
_cell.angle_alpha   90.00
_cell.angle_beta   90.00
_cell.angle_gamma   90.00
#
_symmetry.space_group_name_H-M   'P 1'
#
loop_
_entity.id
_entity.type
_entity.pdbx_description
1 polymer ?
#
loop_
_entity_poly.entity_id
_entity_poly.type
_entity_poly.pdbx_seq_one_letter_code
_entity_poly.pdbx_strand_id
1 'polypeptide(L)' 'MSNSDSGRAPDISKLPSSPSVTSKTPKDLIGLVETIVSLTTFFISFMVPSDWILMNLESYKS' A
#
# COMPACT_ATOMS: atom_id res chain seq x y z
N MET A 1 -59.02 -8.62 16.49
CA MET A 1 -58.08 -7.82 15.67
C MET A 1 -56.72 -8.51 15.67
N SER A 2 -56.24 -8.88 14.48
CA SER A 2 -54.91 -9.49 14.26
C SER A 2 -53.90 -8.39 14.05
N ASN A 3 -52.83 -8.33 14.85
CA ASN A 3 -51.69 -7.45 14.55
C ASN A 3 -50.49 -8.34 14.24
N SER A 4 -50.23 -8.46 12.95
CA SER A 4 -49.07 -9.09 12.35
C SER A 4 -47.79 -8.40 12.81
N ASP A 5 -47.01 -9.09 13.64
CA ASP A 5 -45.60 -8.77 13.86
C ASP A 5 -44.83 -9.19 12.60
N SER A 6 -44.88 -8.32 11.60
CA SER A 6 -44.20 -8.48 10.32
C SER A 6 -42.71 -8.27 10.53
N GLY A 7 -41.94 -9.31 10.20
CA GLY A 7 -40.51 -9.46 10.44
C GLY A 7 -39.71 -8.16 10.28
N ARG A 8 -39.14 -7.71 11.38
CA ARG A 8 -38.22 -6.57 11.44
C ARG A 8 -36.92 -6.95 10.72
N ALA A 9 -36.83 -6.58 9.45
CA ALA A 9 -35.56 -6.60 8.72
C ALA A 9 -34.50 -5.81 9.51
N PRO A 10 -33.24 -6.26 9.56
CA PRO A 10 -32.18 -5.54 10.24
C PRO A 10 -32.09 -4.14 9.62
N ASP A 11 -32.18 -3.13 10.49
CA ASP A 11 -32.15 -1.72 10.12
C ASP A 11 -30.74 -1.37 9.60
N ILE A 12 -30.55 -1.54 8.29
CA ILE A 12 -29.30 -1.27 7.59
C ILE A 12 -28.92 0.22 7.61
N SER A 13 -29.80 1.12 8.06
CA SER A 13 -29.48 2.54 8.24
C SER A 13 -28.48 2.79 9.37
N LYS A 14 -28.26 1.78 10.22
CA LYS A 14 -27.33 1.85 11.36
C LYS A 14 -26.00 1.14 11.11
N LEU A 15 -25.71 0.69 9.89
CA LEU A 15 -24.36 0.22 9.58
C LEU A 15 -23.40 1.42 9.70
N PRO A 16 -22.30 1.29 10.45
CA PRO A 16 -21.29 2.33 10.48
C PRO A 16 -20.77 2.51 9.06
N SER A 17 -20.95 3.70 8.49
CA SER A 17 -20.24 4.09 7.28
C SER A 17 -18.77 3.87 7.57
N SER A 18 -18.10 3.04 6.77
CA SER A 18 -16.65 2.88 6.86
C SER A 18 -16.02 4.27 6.95
N PRO A 19 -15.08 4.50 7.88
CA PRO A 19 -14.48 5.81 8.03
C PRO A 19 -13.94 6.25 6.67
N SER A 20 -14.50 7.34 6.13
CA SER A 20 -14.05 7.90 4.86
C SER A 20 -12.66 8.47 5.08
N VAL A 21 -11.63 7.75 4.61
CA VAL A 21 -10.24 8.19 4.70
C VAL A 21 -10.03 9.25 3.62
N THR A 22 -10.35 10.50 3.98
CA THR A 22 -9.98 11.67 3.18
C THR A 22 -8.64 12.20 3.70
N SER A 23 -7.63 12.19 2.84
CA SER A 23 -6.34 12.81 3.12
C SER A 23 -6.38 14.30 2.80
N LYS A 24 -5.59 15.08 3.54
CA LYS A 24 -5.32 16.48 3.20
C LYS A 24 -4.40 16.51 1.97
N THR A 25 -4.51 17.55 1.15
CA THR A 25 -3.60 17.76 0.01
C THR A 25 -2.14 17.66 0.47
N PRO A 26 -1.27 16.94 -0.25
CA PRO A 26 0.14 16.86 0.07
C PRO A 26 0.75 18.26 0.17
N LYS A 27 1.48 18.52 1.26
CA LYS A 27 2.20 19.79 1.44
C LYS A 27 3.34 19.92 0.44
N ASP A 28 4.00 18.79 0.17
CA ASP A 28 5.05 18.63 -0.82
C ASP A 28 4.54 17.65 -1.88
N LEU A 29 4.40 18.15 -3.10
CA LEU A 29 4.01 17.33 -4.23
C LEU A 29 5.25 16.61 -4.73
N ILE A 30 5.35 15.31 -4.42
CA ILE A 30 6.33 14.44 -5.07
C ILE A 30 5.99 14.42 -6.56
N GLY A 31 6.95 14.88 -7.38
CA GLY A 31 6.82 14.87 -8.82
C GLY A 31 7.13 13.50 -9.43
N LEU A 32 6.74 13.31 -10.70
CA LEU A 32 7.09 12.10 -11.45
C LEU A 32 8.60 11.85 -11.48
N VAL A 33 9.40 12.89 -11.68
CA VAL A 33 10.87 12.79 -11.76
C VAL A 33 11.45 12.35 -10.42
N GLU A 34 11.04 12.96 -9.32
CA GLU A 34 11.49 12.60 -7.97
C GLU A 34 11.08 11.17 -7.61
N THR A 35 9.89 10.74 -8.04
CA THR A 35 9.42 9.36 -7.87
C THR A 35 10.32 8.38 -8.62
N ILE A 36 10.63 8.65 -9.89
CA ILE A 36 11.49 7.78 -10.70
C ILE A 36 12.89 7.71 -10.08
N VAL A 37 13.47 8.86 -9.72
CA VAL A 37 14.81 8.92 -9.13
C VAL A 37 14.84 8.13 -7.82
N SER A 38 13.93 8.41 -6.88
CA SER A 38 13.89 7.72 -5.59
C SER A 38 13.63 6.22 -5.73
N LEU A 39 12.72 5.81 -6.62
CA LEU A 39 12.40 4.41 -6.87
C LEU A 39 13.61 3.67 -7.49
N THR A 40 14.23 4.26 -8.51
CA THR A 40 15.42 3.67 -9.13
C THR A 40 16.58 3.61 -8.15
N THR A 41 16.83 4.66 -7.37
CA THR A 41 17.87 4.66 -6.32
C THR A 41 17.60 3.59 -5.28
N PHE A 42 16.34 3.40 -4.85
CA PHE A 42 15.96 2.35 -3.92
C PHE A 42 16.32 0.96 -4.48
N PHE A 43 15.94 0.65 -5.72
CA PHE A 43 16.29 -0.64 -6.33
C PHE A 43 17.79 -0.85 -6.48
N ILE A 44 18.51 0.16 -6.98
CA ILE A 44 19.97 0.10 -7.16
C ILE A 44 20.67 -0.15 -5.81
N SER A 45 20.17 0.42 -4.71
CA SER A 45 20.76 0.24 -3.38
C SER A 45 20.78 -1.22 -2.90
N PHE A 46 19.84 -2.05 -3.37
CA PHE A 46 19.81 -3.49 -3.08
C PHE A 46 20.48 -4.32 -4.16
N MET A 47 20.32 -3.93 -5.43
CA MET A 47 20.91 -4.67 -6.55
C MET A 47 22.43 -4.60 -6.50
N VAL A 48 23.03 -3.41 -6.34
CA VAL A 48 24.50 -3.25 -6.32
C VAL A 48 25.22 -4.17 -5.33
N PRO A 49 24.85 -4.24 -4.04
CA PRO A 49 25.48 -5.20 -3.14
C PRO A 49 25.16 -6.65 -3.54
N SER A 50 23.93 -6.95 -3.97
CA SER A 50 23.55 -8.31 -4.36
C SER A 50 24.34 -8.81 -5.59
N ASP A 51 24.50 -7.96 -6.59
CA ASP A 51 25.27 -8.19 -7.82
C ASP A 51 26.75 -8.35 -7.50
N TRP A 52 27.28 -7.55 -6.58
CA TRP A 52 28.67 -7.68 -6.12
C TRP A 52 28.92 -9.04 -5.47
N ILE A 53 28.02 -9.49 -4.58
CA ILE A 53 28.12 -10.82 -3.96
C ILE A 53 28.00 -11.92 -5.03
N LEU A 54 27.05 -11.78 -5.96
CA LEU A 54 26.79 -12.77 -7.00
C LEU A 54 27.99 -12.94 -7.96
N MET A 55 28.60 -11.83 -8.39
CA MET A 55 29.79 -11.85 -9.24
C MET A 55 31.00 -12.51 -8.56
N ASN A 56 31.11 -12.41 -7.23
CA ASN A 56 32.22 -12.99 -6.48
C ASN A 56 31.95 -14.43 -6.00
N LEU A 57 30.81 -15.06 -6.35
CA LEU A 57 30.53 -16.46 -5.97
C LEU A 57 31.58 -17.44 -6.48
N GLU A 58 32.14 -17.22 -7.67
CA GLU A 58 33.22 -18.06 -8.19
C GLU A 58 34.53 -17.86 -7.40
N SER A 59 34.78 -16.63 -6.94
CA SER A 59 35.94 -16.31 -6.11
C SER A 59 35.84 -16.89 -4.69
N TYR A 60 34.63 -17.07 -4.16
CA TYR A 60 34.41 -17.72 -2.85
C TYR A 60 34.56 -19.25 -2.87
N LYS A 61 34.60 -19.86 -4.06
CA LYS A 61 34.74 -21.31 -4.23
C LYS A 61 36.22 -21.78 -4.16
N SER A 62 37.18 -20.85 -4.14
CA SER A 62 38.61 -21.16 -4.05
C SER A 62 39.06 -21.43 -2.62
#